data_AF-A0A843RUZ5-F1
#
_entry.id   AF-A0A843RUZ5-F1
#
_cell.length_a   1.000
_cell.length_b   1.000
_cell.length_c   1.000
_cell.angle_alpha   90.00
_cell.angle_beta   90.00
_cell.angle_gamma   90.00
#
_symmetry.space_group_name_H-M   'P 1'
#
loop_
_entity.id
_entity.type
_entity.pdbx_description
1 polymer ?
#
loop_
_entity_poly.entity_id
_entity_poly.type
_entity_poly.pdbx_seq_one_letter_code
_entity_poly.pdbx_strand_id
1 'polypeptide(L)' 'MAVRKWSVSVEEELASRVEEHVGDRGLSGFVARAVEHELERDALTNYLDELDNEYGKPSVELIEHYDSLWPS' A
#
# COMPACT_ATOMS: atom_id res chain seq x y z
N MET A 1 -3.13 5.42 -23.73
CA MET A 1 -1.92 4.83 -23.12
C MET A 1 -1.76 3.41 -23.62
N ALA A 2 -0.52 2.94 -23.79
CA ALA A 2 -0.25 1.53 -24.09
C ALA A 2 -0.45 0.70 -22.82
N VAL A 3 -1.20 -0.40 -22.90
CA VAL A 3 -1.44 -1.31 -21.77
C VAL A 3 -0.64 -2.59 -22.00
N ARG A 4 0.01 -3.09 -20.95
CA ARG A 4 0.72 -4.39 -20.98
C ARG A 4 -0.09 -5.40 -20.15
N LYS A 5 -0.37 -6.57 -20.72
CA LYS A 5 -1.04 -7.67 -20.02
C LYS A 5 -0.01 -8.57 -19.34
N TRP A 6 -0.27 -8.90 -18.09
CA TRP A 6 0.46 -9.91 -17.31
C TRP A 6 -0.50 -11.02 -16.89
N SER A 7 0.02 -12.24 -16.75
CA SER A 7 -0.72 -13.39 -16.22
C SER A 7 0.01 -13.87 -14.99
N VAL A 8 -0.69 -13.94 -13.86
CA VAL A 8 -0.14 -14.34 -12.56
C VAL A 8 -1.11 -15.33 -11.92
N SER A 9 -0.58 -16.42 -11.38
CA SER A 9 -1.37 -17.36 -10.59
C SER A 9 -1.47 -16.84 -9.16
N VAL A 10 -2.67 -16.87 -8.60
CA VAL A 10 -2.96 -16.51 -7.21
C VAL A 10 -3.64 -17.68 -6.51
N GLU A 11 -3.65 -17.65 -5.18
CA GLU A 11 -4.37 -18.65 -4.40
C GLU A 11 -5.88 -18.54 -4.63
N GLU A 12 -6.56 -19.69 -4.71
CA GLU A 12 -8.00 -19.77 -5.01
C GLU A 12 -8.85 -19.00 -4.00
N GLU A 13 -8.48 -19.07 -2.71
CA GLU A 13 -9.16 -18.34 -1.64
C GLU A 13 -9.04 -16.82 -1.84
N LEU A 14 -7.85 -16.35 -2.23
CA LEU A 14 -7.62 -14.94 -2.51
C LEU A 14 -8.41 -14.48 -3.75
N ALA A 15 -8.40 -15.28 -4.82
CA ALA A 15 -9.20 -15.01 -6.01
C ALA A 15 -10.68 -14.88 -5.66
N SER A 16 -11.22 -15.83 -4.91
CA SER A 16 -12.63 -15.85 -4.47
C SER A 16 -12.98 -14.59 -3.67
N ARG A 17 -12.14 -14.20 -2.70
CA ARG A 17 -12.35 -12.99 -1.89
C ARG A 17 -12.32 -11.71 -2.71
N VAL A 18 -11.41 -11.63 -3.69
CA VAL A 18 -11.33 -10.45 -4.57
C VAL A 18 -12.56 -10.39 -5.47
N GLU A 19 -12.97 -11.52 -6.05
CA GLU A 19 -14.17 -11.61 -6.90
C GLU A 19 -15.44 -11.21 -6.13
N GLU A 20 -15.61 -11.69 -4.89
CA GLU A 20 -16.72 -11.28 -4.01
C GLU A 20 -16.70 -9.77 -3.72
N HIS A 21 -15.51 -9.18 -3.52
CA HIS A 21 -15.37 -7.76 -3.22
C HIS A 21 -15.67 -6.86 -4.42
N VAL A 22 -15.23 -7.25 -5.63
CA VAL A 22 -15.25 -6.38 -6.82
C VAL A 22 -16.42 -6.66 -7.77
N GLY A 23 -17.06 -7.83 -7.67
CA GLY A 23 -18.11 -8.31 -8.56
C GLY A 23 -17.66 -8.54 -10.01
N ASP A 24 -18.64 -8.85 -10.88
CA ASP A 24 -18.43 -9.39 -12.25
C ASP A 24 -17.57 -8.55 -13.21
N ARG A 25 -17.33 -7.26 -12.95
CA ARG A 25 -16.62 -6.37 -13.90
C ARG A 25 -15.51 -5.52 -13.26
N GLY A 26 -15.19 -5.76 -11.99
CA GLY A 26 -14.28 -4.92 -11.23
C GLY A 26 -12.84 -5.41 -11.14
N LEU A 27 -12.55 -6.67 -11.50
CA LEU A 27 -11.28 -7.33 -11.17
C LEU A 27 -10.05 -6.61 -11.74
N SER A 28 -10.02 -6.32 -13.05
CA SER A 28 -8.85 -5.71 -13.68
C SER A 28 -8.56 -4.29 -13.16
N GLY A 29 -9.60 -3.48 -12.97
CA GLY A 29 -9.46 -2.14 -12.40
C GLY A 29 -9.09 -2.15 -10.93
N PHE A 30 -9.61 -3.12 -10.17
CA PHE A 30 -9.22 -3.33 -8.77
C PHE A 30 -7.75 -3.72 -8.66
N VAL A 31 -7.30 -4.73 -9.43
CA VAL A 31 -5.91 -5.19 -9.41
C VAL A 31 -4.97 -4.06 -9.84
N ALA A 32 -5.29 -3.30 -10.89
CA ALA A 32 -4.48 -2.16 -11.30
C ALA A 32 -4.30 -1.14 -10.16
N ARG A 33 -5.39 -0.75 -9.49
CA ARG A 33 -5.35 0.19 -8.36
C ARG A 33 -4.62 -0.40 -7.14
N ALA A 34 -4.84 -1.67 -6.85
CA ALA A 34 -4.18 -2.35 -5.74
C ALA A 34 -2.66 -2.40 -5.94
N VAL A 35 -2.21 -2.67 -7.17
CA VAL A 35 -0.77 -2.64 -7.51
C VAL A 35 -0.20 -1.22 -7.43
N GLU A 36 -0.93 -0.20 -7.91
CA GLU A 36 -0.51 1.20 -7.76
C GLU A 36 -0.36 1.59 -6.28
N HIS A 37 -1.36 1.25 -5.45
CA HIS A 37 -1.31 1.53 -4.01
C HIS A 37 -0.16 0.78 -3.32
N GLU A 38 0.11 -0.46 -3.68
CA GLU A 38 1.21 -1.19 -3.05
C GLU A 38 2.58 -0.61 -3.44
N LEU A 39 2.77 -0.22 -4.70
CA LEU A 39 3.98 0.49 -5.12
C LEU A 39 4.16 1.84 -4.41
N GLU A 40 3.08 2.57 -4.18
CA GLU A 40 3.11 3.82 -3.41
C GLU A 40 3.49 3.55 -1.94
N ARG A 41 2.95 2.50 -1.31
CA ARG A 41 3.29 2.11 0.06
C ARG A 41 4.75 1.66 0.18
N ASP A 42 5.27 0.92 -0.80
CA ASP A 42 6.68 0.55 -0.86
C ASP A 42 7.56 1.79 -0.98
N ALA A 43 7.20 2.74 -1.86
CA ALA A 43 7.94 3.99 -2.01
C ALA A 43 7.94 4.82 -0.72
N LEU A 44 6.81 4.92 -0.02
CA LEU A 44 6.71 5.60 1.27
C LEU A 44 7.56 4.91 2.34
N THR A 45 7.55 3.58 2.38
CA THR A 45 8.36 2.82 3.34
C THR A 45 9.85 3.05 3.11
N ASN A 46 10.30 2.96 1.85
CA ASN A 46 11.68 3.24 1.49
C ASN A 46 12.08 4.68 1.85
N TYR A 47 11.20 5.65 1.63
CA TYR A 47 11.47 7.04 2.01
C TYR A 47 11.59 7.23 3.52
N LEU A 48 10.75 6.56 4.32
CA LEU A 48 10.90 6.57 5.77
C LEU A 48 12.22 5.94 6.22
N ASP A 49 12.63 4.84 5.59
CA ASP A 49 13.94 4.20 5.87
C ASP A 49 15.11 5.14 5.50
N GLU A 50 15.01 5.90 4.40
CA GLU A 50 16.00 6.92 4.03
C GLU A 50 16.10 8.02 5.09
N LEU A 51 14.96 8.53 5.58
CA LEU A 51 14.93 9.54 6.64
C LEU A 51 15.51 9.00 7.96
N ASP A 52 15.16 7.76 8.33
CA ASP A 52 15.69 7.10 9.51
C ASP A 52 17.20 6.90 9.43
N ASN A 53 17.73 6.62 8.23
CA ASN A 53 19.17 6.48 8.00
C ASN A 53 19.91 7.82 8.03
N GLU A 54 19.30 8.90 7.52
CA GLU A 54 19.92 10.22 7.45
C GLU A 54 19.88 10.97 8.80
N TYR A 55 18.75 10.88 9.51
CA TYR A 55 18.49 11.67 10.72
C TYR A 55 18.40 10.85 12.01
N GLY A 56 18.32 9.52 11.90
CA GLY A 56 18.02 8.63 13.01
C GLY A 56 16.53 8.50 13.28
N LYS A 57 16.14 7.37 13.87
CA LYS A 57 14.75 7.10 14.24
C LYS A 57 14.24 8.08 15.31
N PRO A 58 13.01 8.62 15.17
CA PRO A 58 12.41 9.42 16.23
C PRO A 58 12.22 8.61 17.50
N SER A 59 12.42 9.22 18.67
CA SER A 59 12.13 8.56 19.95
C SER A 59 10.62 8.43 20.15
N VAL A 60 10.21 7.39 20.89
CA VAL A 60 8.79 7.14 21.21
C VAL A 60 8.17 8.33 21.94
N GLU A 61 8.91 8.93 22.87
CA GLU A 61 8.49 10.12 23.63
C GLU A 61 8.18 11.32 22.73
N LEU A 62 8.94 11.49 21.64
CA LEU A 62 8.73 12.57 20.68
C LEU A 62 7.45 12.33 19.86
N ILE A 63 7.22 11.08 19.44
CA ILE A 63 6.02 10.68 18.70
C ILE A 63 4.77 10.91 19.56
N GLU A 64 4.77 10.38 20.79
CA GLU A 64 3.65 10.53 21.74
C GLU A 64 3.34 12.00 22.04
N HIS A 65 4.38 12.83 22.17
CA HIS A 65 4.19 14.27 22.39
C HIS A 65 3.41 14.90 21.24
N TYR A 66 3.80 14.68 19.99
CA TYR A 66 3.12 15.29 18.85
C TYR A 66 1.78 14.65 18.51
N ASP A 67 1.59 13.34 18.76
CA ASP A 67 0.29 12.67 18.63
C ASP A 67 -0.75 13.31 19.55
N SER A 68 -0.37 13.65 20.79
CA SER A 68 -1.25 14.35 21.74
C SER A 68 -1.67 15.77 21.30
N LEU A 69 -0.90 16.38 20.40
CA LEU A 69 -1.17 17.72 19.86
C LEU A 69 -1.96 17.66 18.54
N TRP A 70 -2.16 16.47 17.97
CA TRP A 70 -2.84 16.32 16.70
C TRP A 70 -4.36 16.50 16.86
N PRO A 71 -5.01 17.38 16.08
CA PRO A 71 -6.45 17.52 16.12
C PRO A 71 -7.11 16.24 15.56
N SER A 72 -7.92 15.58 16.39
CA SER A 72 -8.74 14.42 16.01
C SER A 72 -10.04 14.82 15.33
#